data_AF-A0A957WHB7-F1
#
_entry.id   AF-A0A957WHB7-F1
#
_cell.length_a   1.000
_cell.length_b   1.000
_cell.length_c   1.000
_cell.angle_alpha   90.00
_cell.angle_beta   90.00
_cell.angle_gamma   90.00
#
_symmetry.space_group_name_H-M   'P 1'
#
loop_
_entity.id
_entity.type
_entity.pdbx_description
1 polymer ?
#
loop_
_entity_poly.entity_id
_entity_poly.type
_entity_poly.pdbx_seq_one_letter_code
_entity_poly.pdbx_strand_id
1 'polypeptide(L)'
;MASTSPNIKQEASIPFWRDVRVLGVIGQIVVTMLVIVFFAWLIGNFVDNAENQGLQVGFDFLNSTASFDIAEGIAYEATDTFGRALWVGVVNTIRVSLIGIVLTTFLGIVVGIARLSNNWLISRIATVYIEIVRNIPLLVILFFIYFAVILKLPGVRDSVQFLGLPVYLNNRGIAIPGITPTTGFPIWLAFIILGVILAMVLWTIQSRQEEQTGEPRNKFGTAVFAFLVVMFIGWLVTTAFVSDQAIMVNASSGIESFDDFEDVYLASLDTNALRESGLSAATVNSLNSTASVAAYQKELTTLLDSGTLTPAEVEIVETRLDILSDGAVTLCAVEGSAAEINAASQLRRRNIPVDIKGSDTMRQAGSDYAAGDCDVLAGTQAELASERAILETPDTHELQKVSVPPLVMNTPAPAGFNIQGGVKLSPEFAALLIGLVLYTGS
;
A
#
# COMPACT_ATOMS: atom_id res chain seq x y z
N MET A 1 -39.42 65.88 -42.92
CA MET A 1 -38.69 65.13 -41.87
C MET A 1 -39.40 65.39 -40.55
N ALA A 2 -40.09 64.39 -39.99
CA ALA A 2 -40.51 64.41 -38.59
C ALA A 2 -40.59 62.95 -38.14
N SER A 3 -39.55 62.52 -37.42
CA SER A 3 -39.40 61.20 -36.82
C SER A 3 -40.31 61.10 -35.60
N THR A 4 -41.35 60.27 -35.67
CA THR A 4 -42.12 59.85 -34.50
C THR A 4 -41.41 58.69 -33.83
N SER A 5 -40.56 58.97 -32.85
CA SER A 5 -40.07 57.96 -31.92
C SER A 5 -41.22 57.44 -31.05
N PRO A 6 -41.37 56.11 -30.86
CA PRO A 6 -42.40 55.57 -29.99
C PRO A 6 -42.02 55.87 -28.53
N ASN A 7 -42.93 56.52 -27.82
CA ASN A 7 -42.80 56.81 -26.39
C ASN A 7 -42.93 55.49 -25.60
N ILE A 8 -41.80 54.95 -25.15
CA ILE A 8 -41.78 53.76 -24.28
C ILE A 8 -42.36 54.18 -22.93
N LYS A 9 -43.59 53.74 -22.66
CA LYS A 9 -44.20 53.84 -21.32
C LYS A 9 -43.24 53.18 -20.34
N GLN A 10 -42.66 53.95 -19.42
CA GLN A 10 -41.98 53.42 -18.25
C GLN A 10 -43.03 52.62 -17.45
N GLU A 11 -42.93 51.29 -17.49
CA GLU A 11 -43.71 50.43 -16.61
C GLU A 11 -43.37 50.82 -15.17
N ALA A 12 -44.36 51.31 -14.44
CA ALA A 12 -44.21 51.68 -13.04
C ALA A 12 -43.72 50.45 -12.25
N SER A 13 -42.58 50.55 -11.58
CA SER A 13 -42.03 49.45 -10.79
C SER A 13 -43.07 49.01 -9.75
N ILE A 14 -43.48 47.75 -9.80
CA ILE A 14 -44.42 47.20 -8.83
C ILE A 14 -43.74 47.27 -7.45
N PRO A 15 -44.36 47.90 -6.45
CA PRO A 15 -43.77 47.94 -5.11
C PRO A 15 -43.59 46.54 -4.54
N PHE A 16 -42.47 46.30 -3.84
CA PHE A 16 -42.07 44.95 -3.42
C PHE A 16 -43.12 44.22 -2.55
N TRP A 17 -43.93 44.96 -1.78
CA TRP A 17 -45.02 44.42 -0.94
C TRP A 17 -46.27 43.98 -1.73
N ARG A 18 -46.32 44.24 -3.04
CA ARG A 18 -47.41 43.84 -3.94
C ARG A 18 -46.93 42.90 -5.06
N ASP A 19 -45.63 42.62 -5.12
CA ASP A 19 -45.09 41.64 -6.06
C ASP A 19 -45.30 40.22 -5.51
N VAL A 20 -46.06 39.42 -6.25
CA VAL A 20 -46.40 38.02 -5.90
C VAL A 20 -45.15 37.16 -5.74
N ARG A 21 -44.07 37.45 -6.50
CA ARG A 21 -42.80 36.71 -6.40
C ARG A 21 -42.11 37.01 -5.08
N VAL A 22 -42.05 38.29 -4.69
CA VAL A 22 -41.44 38.74 -3.43
C VAL A 22 -42.23 38.22 -2.23
N LEU A 23 -43.56 38.32 -2.25
CA LEU A 23 -44.44 37.77 -1.22
C LEU A 23 -44.34 36.24 -1.13
N GLY A 24 -44.19 35.54 -2.25
CA GLY A 24 -43.97 34.10 -2.30
C GLY A 24 -42.65 33.68 -1.63
N VAL A 25 -41.56 34.40 -1.91
CA VAL A 25 -40.25 34.17 -1.28
C VAL A 25 -40.30 34.49 0.22
N ILE A 26 -40.92 35.60 0.62
CA ILE A 26 -41.10 35.95 2.04
C ILE A 26 -41.91 34.87 2.77
N GLY A 27 -43.01 34.40 2.17
CA GLY A 27 -43.82 33.32 2.73
C GLY A 27 -43.03 32.02 2.91
N GLN A 28 -42.23 31.62 1.91
CA GLN A 28 -41.35 30.45 2.00
C GLN A 28 -40.31 30.58 3.12
N ILE A 29 -39.67 31.75 3.24
CA ILE A 29 -38.71 32.01 4.32
C ILE A 29 -39.38 31.90 5.68
N VAL A 30 -40.55 32.52 5.86
CA VAL A 30 -41.30 32.51 7.12
C VAL A 30 -41.72 31.08 7.50
N VAL A 31 -42.29 30.33 6.57
CA VAL A 31 -42.68 28.94 6.81
C VAL A 31 -41.47 28.07 7.12
N THR A 32 -40.37 28.22 6.38
CA THR A 32 -39.12 27.49 6.63
C THR A 32 -38.57 27.80 8.01
N MET A 33 -38.57 29.06 8.42
CA MET A 33 -38.10 29.48 9.74
C MET A 33 -38.98 28.89 10.85
N LEU A 34 -40.31 28.95 10.69
CA LEU A 34 -41.24 28.33 11.64
C LEU A 34 -41.03 26.82 11.77
N VAL A 35 -40.80 26.12 10.65
CA VAL A 35 -40.50 24.68 10.65
C VAL A 35 -39.17 24.42 11.38
N ILE A 36 -38.12 25.18 11.10
CA ILE A 36 -36.82 25.03 11.77
C ILE A 36 -36.96 25.24 13.28
N VAL A 37 -37.65 26.30 13.71
CA VAL A 37 -37.87 26.59 15.13
C VAL A 37 -38.69 25.50 15.80
N PHE A 38 -39.75 25.02 15.15
CA PHE A 38 -40.57 23.94 15.66
C PHE A 38 -39.76 22.65 15.88
N PHE A 39 -38.96 22.24 14.89
CA PHE A 39 -38.09 21.06 15.02
C PHE A 39 -36.95 21.27 16.03
N ALA A 40 -36.35 22.46 16.08
CA ALA A 40 -35.32 22.77 17.08
C ALA A 40 -35.88 22.66 18.50
N TRP A 41 -37.09 23.17 18.74
CA TRP A 41 -37.79 23.02 20.02
C TRP A 41 -38.11 21.55 20.33
N LEU A 42 -38.58 20.78 19.35
CA LEU A 42 -38.90 19.36 19.52
C LEU A 42 -37.65 18.55 19.87
N ILE A 43 -36.55 18.74 19.13
CA ILE A 43 -35.27 18.06 19.36
C ILE A 43 -34.72 18.45 20.75
N GLY A 44 -34.77 19.74 21.12
CA GLY A 44 -34.33 20.18 22.45
C GLY A 44 -35.09 19.49 23.58
N ASN A 45 -36.43 19.47 23.51
CA ASN A 45 -37.24 18.77 24.51
C ASN A 45 -36.94 17.27 24.57
N PHE A 46 -36.69 16.64 23.43
CA PHE A 46 -36.34 15.23 23.37
C PHE A 46 -34.98 14.95 24.02
N VAL A 47 -33.96 15.73 23.67
CA VAL A 47 -32.60 15.58 24.20
C VAL A 47 -32.60 15.80 25.71
N ASP A 48 -33.18 16.90 26.18
CA ASP A 48 -33.27 17.22 27.62
C ASP A 48 -33.96 16.08 28.39
N ASN A 49 -35.05 15.53 27.85
CA ASN A 49 -35.79 14.45 28.51
C ASN A 49 -35.05 13.10 28.46
N ALA A 50 -34.26 12.85 27.40
CA ALA A 50 -33.47 11.63 27.27
C ALA A 50 -32.22 11.65 28.17
N GLU A 51 -31.53 12.78 28.28
CA GLU A 51 -30.39 12.96 29.19
C GLU A 51 -30.82 12.81 30.65
N ASN A 52 -32.01 13.32 31.01
CA ASN A 52 -32.60 13.11 32.34
C ASN A 52 -32.90 11.63 32.65
N GLN A 53 -32.94 10.75 31.64
CA GLN A 53 -33.09 9.30 31.78
C GLN A 53 -31.76 8.55 31.70
N GLY A 54 -30.62 9.27 31.67
CA GLY A 54 -29.29 8.70 31.55
C GLY A 54 -28.95 8.18 30.15
N LEU A 55 -29.75 8.52 29.13
CA LEU A 55 -29.45 8.20 27.74
C LEU A 55 -28.56 9.30 27.16
N GLN A 56 -27.34 8.93 26.76
CA GLN A 56 -26.46 9.84 26.01
C GLN A 56 -26.94 9.89 24.56
N VAL A 57 -27.72 10.92 24.24
CA VAL A 57 -28.25 11.15 22.89
C VAL A 57 -27.36 12.16 22.17
N GLY A 58 -26.66 11.71 21.12
CA GLY A 58 -25.83 12.60 20.33
C GLY A 58 -24.73 11.88 19.57
N PHE A 59 -23.80 12.66 19.03
CA PHE A 59 -22.60 12.16 18.34
C PHE A 59 -21.37 12.17 19.25
N ASP A 60 -21.52 12.44 20.54
CA ASP A 60 -20.40 12.49 21.49
C ASP A 60 -19.69 11.15 21.64
N PHE A 61 -20.40 10.04 21.38
CA PHE A 61 -19.80 8.71 21.32
C PHE A 61 -18.70 8.62 20.25
N LEU A 62 -18.72 9.43 19.19
CA LEU A 62 -17.65 9.41 18.18
C LEU A 62 -16.29 9.83 18.75
N ASN A 63 -16.29 10.55 19.87
CA ASN A 63 -15.09 10.97 20.58
C ASN A 63 -14.75 10.08 21.79
N SER A 64 -15.60 9.10 22.13
CA SER A 64 -15.29 8.13 23.19
C SER A 64 -14.44 6.98 22.64
N THR A 65 -13.70 6.31 23.53
CA THR A 65 -12.80 5.22 23.17
C THR A 65 -13.58 3.97 22.76
N ALA A 66 -13.21 3.38 21.62
CA ALA A 66 -13.92 2.27 21.01
C ALA A 66 -13.77 0.96 21.81
N SER A 67 -12.61 0.73 22.42
CA SER A 67 -12.30 -0.42 23.28
C SER A 67 -12.37 -1.79 22.59
N PHE A 68 -12.21 -1.83 21.27
CA PHE A 68 -12.07 -3.07 20.49
C PHE A 68 -11.04 -2.88 19.37
N ASP A 69 -10.36 -3.95 18.98
CA ASP A 69 -9.37 -3.93 17.90
C ASP A 69 -10.00 -4.18 16.52
N ILE A 70 -9.37 -3.65 15.48
CA ILE A 70 -9.71 -3.91 14.07
C ILE A 70 -8.48 -4.51 13.41
N ALA A 71 -8.58 -5.76 12.96
CA ALA A 71 -7.45 -6.51 12.42
C ALA A 71 -6.90 -5.95 11.10
N GLU A 72 -7.74 -5.30 10.30
CA GLU A 72 -7.39 -4.81 8.96
C GLU A 72 -7.44 -3.29 8.85
N GLY A 73 -6.56 -2.72 8.02
CA GLY A 73 -6.77 -1.39 7.45
C GLY A 73 -5.62 -0.42 7.63
N ILE A 74 -5.96 0.77 8.11
CA ILE A 74 -5.01 1.82 8.51
C ILE A 74 -4.73 1.69 10.01
N ALA A 75 -3.62 2.27 10.49
CA ALA A 75 -3.24 2.21 11.91
C ALA A 75 -4.41 2.62 12.83
N TYR A 76 -4.73 1.73 13.76
CA TYR A 76 -5.83 1.83 14.71
C TYR A 76 -5.53 0.97 15.93
N GLU A 77 -5.81 1.50 17.12
CA GLU A 77 -5.72 0.78 18.39
C GLU A 77 -7.08 0.76 19.09
N ALA A 78 -7.34 -0.22 19.97
CA ALA A 78 -8.55 -0.24 20.79
C ALA A 78 -8.74 1.03 21.67
N THR A 79 -7.68 1.79 21.92
CA THR A 79 -7.69 3.06 22.66
C THR A 79 -8.18 4.24 21.82
N ASP A 80 -8.24 4.10 20.49
CA ASP A 80 -8.72 5.14 19.58
C ASP A 80 -10.23 5.37 19.71
N THR A 81 -10.69 6.49 19.16
CA THR A 81 -12.11 6.89 19.24
C THR A 81 -13.01 6.10 18.30
N PHE A 82 -14.31 6.00 18.60
CA PHE A 82 -15.29 5.41 17.67
C PHE A 82 -15.31 6.10 16.30
N GLY A 83 -15.07 7.41 16.26
CA GLY A 83 -14.96 8.16 15.00
C GLY A 83 -13.81 7.65 14.14
N ARG A 84 -12.65 7.34 14.76
CA ARG A 84 -11.52 6.70 14.07
C ARG A 84 -11.88 5.29 13.61
N ALA A 85 -12.51 4.48 14.46
CA ALA A 85 -12.95 3.12 14.11
C ALA A 85 -13.90 3.10 12.90
N LEU A 86 -14.87 4.02 12.87
CA LEU A 86 -15.80 4.16 11.75
C LEU A 86 -15.08 4.55 10.45
N TRP A 87 -14.11 5.47 10.54
CA TRP A 87 -13.28 5.85 9.39
C TRP A 87 -12.45 4.68 8.86
N VAL A 88 -11.85 3.87 9.75
CA VAL A 88 -11.14 2.63 9.38
C VAL A 88 -12.09 1.69 8.63
N GLY A 89 -13.30 1.49 9.14
CA GLY A 89 -14.34 0.69 8.48
C GLY A 89 -14.71 1.19 7.08
N VAL A 90 -14.88 2.51 6.91
CA VAL A 90 -15.14 3.13 5.60
C VAL A 90 -13.99 2.88 4.63
N VAL A 91 -12.75 3.13 5.06
CA VAL A 91 -11.55 2.91 4.24
C VAL A 91 -11.42 1.45 3.84
N ASN A 92 -11.65 0.51 4.76
CA ASN A 92 -11.63 -0.92 4.46
C ASN A 92 -12.73 -1.33 3.48
N THR A 93 -13.94 -0.80 3.64
CA THR A 93 -15.06 -1.08 2.73
C THR A 93 -14.72 -0.61 1.31
N ILE A 94 -14.14 0.59 1.16
CA ILE A 94 -13.69 1.10 -0.13
C ILE A 94 -12.57 0.21 -0.69
N ARG A 95 -11.58 -0.17 0.13
CA ARG A 95 -10.46 -1.03 -0.27
C ARG A 95 -10.94 -2.39 -0.78
N VAL A 96 -11.81 -3.07 -0.03
CA VAL A 96 -12.42 -4.36 -0.42
C VAL A 96 -13.23 -4.19 -1.70
N SER A 97 -14.07 -3.17 -1.77
CA SER A 97 -14.96 -2.97 -2.91
C SER A 97 -14.16 -2.71 -4.19
N LEU A 98 -13.09 -1.91 -4.15
CA LEU A 98 -12.25 -1.65 -5.31
C LEU A 98 -11.57 -2.91 -5.83
N ILE A 99 -10.93 -3.68 -4.95
CA ILE A 99 -10.28 -4.94 -5.33
C ILE A 99 -11.32 -5.96 -5.80
N GLY A 100 -12.43 -6.08 -5.07
CA GLY A 100 -13.55 -6.96 -5.37
C GLY A 100 -14.19 -6.67 -6.72
N ILE A 101 -14.40 -5.40 -7.08
CA ILE A 101 -14.93 -4.99 -8.39
C ILE A 101 -14.01 -5.47 -9.51
N VAL A 102 -12.70 -5.25 -9.38
CA VAL A 102 -11.73 -5.66 -10.41
C VAL A 102 -11.73 -7.19 -10.58
N LEU A 103 -11.59 -7.94 -9.48
CA LEU A 103 -11.53 -9.40 -9.51
C LEU A 103 -12.85 -10.02 -9.97
N THR A 104 -13.98 -9.50 -9.49
CA THR A 104 -15.33 -9.94 -9.89
C THR A 104 -15.59 -9.67 -11.36
N THR A 105 -15.21 -8.49 -11.86
CA THR A 105 -15.41 -8.14 -13.26
C THR A 105 -14.60 -9.07 -14.15
N PHE A 106 -13.35 -9.35 -13.79
CA PHE A 106 -12.52 -10.31 -14.52
C PHE A 106 -13.14 -11.71 -14.52
N LEU A 107 -13.48 -12.25 -13.34
CA LEU A 107 -14.08 -13.57 -13.21
C LEU A 107 -15.42 -13.67 -13.95
N GLY A 108 -16.29 -12.68 -13.80
CA GLY A 108 -17.62 -12.64 -14.43
C GLY A 108 -17.55 -12.51 -15.95
N ILE A 109 -16.59 -11.76 -16.49
CA ILE A 109 -16.35 -11.74 -17.95
C ILE A 109 -15.89 -13.12 -18.43
N VAL A 110 -14.93 -13.75 -17.75
CA VAL A 110 -14.43 -15.08 -18.13
C VAL A 110 -15.54 -16.12 -18.09
N VAL A 111 -16.30 -16.18 -17.00
CA VAL A 111 -17.43 -17.12 -16.82
C VAL A 111 -18.56 -16.81 -17.80
N GLY A 112 -18.87 -15.53 -18.05
CA GLY A 112 -19.87 -15.10 -19.00
C GLY A 112 -19.55 -15.51 -20.44
N ILE A 113 -18.30 -15.30 -20.88
CA ILE A 113 -17.80 -15.76 -22.17
C ILE A 113 -17.83 -17.29 -22.25
N ALA A 114 -17.39 -17.98 -21.19
CA ALA A 114 -17.40 -19.44 -21.13
C ALA A 114 -18.82 -20.01 -21.29
N ARG A 115 -19.83 -19.40 -20.65
CA ARG A 115 -21.24 -19.78 -20.79
C ARG A 115 -21.78 -19.61 -22.20
N LEU A 116 -21.37 -18.56 -22.91
CA LEU A 116 -21.76 -18.27 -24.29
C LEU A 116 -20.93 -19.05 -25.33
N SER A 117 -19.95 -19.84 -24.90
CA SER A 117 -19.10 -20.61 -25.80
C SER A 117 -19.91 -21.66 -26.56
N ASN A 118 -19.60 -21.81 -27.86
CA ASN A 118 -20.15 -22.89 -28.69
C ASN A 118 -19.68 -24.29 -28.23
N ASN A 119 -18.64 -24.37 -27.40
CA ASN A 119 -18.21 -25.63 -26.81
C ASN A 119 -19.17 -26.06 -25.71
N TRP A 120 -19.94 -27.13 -25.97
CA TRP A 120 -20.92 -27.68 -25.04
C TRP A 120 -20.37 -27.94 -23.64
N LEU A 121 -19.16 -28.48 -23.52
CA LEU A 121 -18.57 -28.82 -22.22
C LEU A 121 -18.30 -27.58 -21.39
N ILE A 122 -17.68 -26.56 -22.00
CA ILE A 122 -17.35 -25.29 -21.34
C ILE A 122 -18.63 -24.56 -20.91
N SER A 123 -19.60 -24.44 -21.82
CA SER A 123 -20.88 -23.78 -21.54
C SER A 123 -21.66 -24.48 -20.43
N ARG A 124 -21.61 -25.83 -20.38
CA ARG A 124 -22.29 -26.61 -19.34
C ARG A 124 -21.61 -26.50 -17.99
N ILE A 125 -20.27 -26.58 -17.92
CA ILE A 125 -19.50 -26.39 -16.67
C ILE A 125 -19.74 -24.98 -16.13
N ALA A 126 -19.68 -23.95 -16.97
CA ALA A 126 -19.95 -22.57 -16.56
C ALA A 126 -21.37 -22.40 -16.02
N THR A 127 -22.36 -23.01 -16.69
CA THR A 127 -23.76 -22.98 -16.24
C THR A 127 -23.94 -23.65 -14.88
N VAL A 128 -23.36 -24.84 -14.67
CA VAL A 128 -23.39 -25.55 -13.39
C VAL A 128 -22.72 -24.74 -12.29
N TYR A 129 -21.55 -24.15 -12.55
CA TYR A 129 -20.88 -23.26 -11.61
C TYR A 129 -21.77 -22.08 -11.20
N ILE A 130 -22.36 -21.37 -12.18
CA ILE A 130 -23.24 -20.22 -11.91
C ILE A 130 -24.46 -20.63 -11.08
N GLU A 131 -25.15 -21.69 -11.50
CA GLU A 131 -26.34 -22.18 -10.80
C GLU A 131 -26.00 -22.61 -9.37
N ILE A 132 -24.89 -23.32 -9.15
CA ILE A 132 -24.50 -23.74 -7.79
C ILE A 132 -24.21 -22.52 -6.92
N VAL A 133 -23.33 -21.62 -7.37
CA VAL A 133 -22.86 -20.50 -6.56
C VAL A 133 -24.00 -19.53 -6.21
N ARG A 134 -24.90 -19.24 -7.16
CA ARG A 134 -26.04 -18.34 -6.91
C ARG A 134 -27.12 -18.94 -6.01
N ASN A 135 -27.17 -20.26 -5.86
CA ASN A 135 -28.14 -20.94 -5.00
C ASN A 135 -27.61 -21.21 -3.58
N ILE A 136 -26.31 -21.06 -3.34
CA ILE A 136 -25.72 -21.21 -2.00
C ILE A 136 -25.76 -19.84 -1.29
N PRO A 137 -26.28 -19.75 -0.05
CA PRO A 137 -26.23 -18.51 0.71
C PRO A 137 -24.78 -18.02 0.85
N LEU A 138 -24.53 -16.72 0.60
CA LEU A 138 -23.19 -16.13 0.67
C LEU A 138 -22.47 -16.49 1.96
N LEU A 139 -23.17 -16.46 3.10
CA LEU A 139 -22.64 -16.83 4.41
C LEU A 139 -22.00 -18.23 4.42
N VAL A 140 -22.63 -19.21 3.76
CA VAL A 140 -22.12 -20.59 3.68
C VAL A 140 -20.83 -20.63 2.85
N ILE A 141 -20.76 -19.87 1.75
CA ILE A 141 -19.54 -19.74 0.94
C ILE A 141 -18.42 -19.12 1.78
N LEU A 142 -18.71 -18.03 2.51
CA LEU A 142 -17.72 -17.36 3.36
C LEU A 142 -17.14 -18.33 4.40
N PHE A 143 -18.00 -19.04 5.13
CA PHE A 143 -17.55 -20.03 6.11
C PHE A 143 -16.81 -21.21 5.48
N PHE A 144 -17.24 -21.67 4.31
CA PHE A 144 -16.56 -22.72 3.58
C PHE A 144 -15.14 -22.29 3.19
N ILE A 145 -14.98 -21.11 2.59
CA ILE A 145 -13.66 -20.59 2.23
C ILE A 145 -12.78 -20.42 3.48
N TYR A 146 -13.32 -19.86 4.57
CA TYR A 146 -12.57 -19.70 5.81
C TYR A 146 -12.11 -21.04 6.41
N PHE A 147 -13.04 -21.93 6.74
CA PHE A 147 -12.75 -23.16 7.49
C PHE A 147 -12.16 -24.29 6.63
N ALA A 148 -12.64 -24.45 5.39
CA ALA A 148 -12.27 -25.57 4.54
C ALA A 148 -11.12 -25.26 3.57
N VAL A 149 -10.90 -23.98 3.24
CA VAL A 149 -9.83 -23.57 2.32
C VAL A 149 -8.69 -22.91 3.10
N ILE A 150 -8.91 -21.73 3.70
CA ILE A 150 -7.84 -20.92 4.29
C ILE A 150 -7.20 -21.61 5.51
N LEU A 151 -8.00 -22.06 6.48
CA LEU A 151 -7.45 -22.72 7.68
C LEU A 151 -6.84 -24.11 7.41
N LYS A 152 -7.05 -24.67 6.21
CA LYS A 152 -6.43 -25.92 5.76
C LYS A 152 -5.13 -25.74 4.99
N LEU A 153 -4.76 -24.49 4.67
CA LEU A 153 -3.46 -24.18 4.12
C LEU A 153 -2.34 -24.57 5.11
N PRO A 154 -1.11 -24.80 4.61
CA PRO A 154 0.02 -25.10 5.48
C PRO A 154 0.33 -23.95 6.45
N GLY A 155 1.13 -24.27 7.47
CA GLY A 155 1.65 -23.26 8.39
C GLY A 155 2.57 -22.26 7.69
N VAL A 156 2.91 -21.18 8.39
CA VAL A 156 3.68 -20.06 7.82
C VAL A 156 5.05 -20.49 7.25
N ARG A 157 5.71 -21.47 7.87
CA ARG A 157 7.01 -22.00 7.41
C ARG A 157 6.94 -22.64 6.03
N ASP A 158 5.86 -23.37 5.76
CA ASP A 158 5.65 -24.08 4.50
C ASP A 158 4.65 -23.31 3.61
N SER A 159 4.70 -21.97 3.65
CA SER A 159 3.77 -21.11 2.91
C SER A 159 3.80 -21.43 1.41
N VAL A 160 2.63 -21.57 0.80
CA VAL A 160 2.53 -21.85 -0.64
C VAL A 160 2.72 -20.55 -1.42
N GLN A 161 3.71 -20.54 -2.33
CA GLN A 161 3.89 -19.44 -3.25
C GLN A 161 2.95 -19.59 -4.47
N PHE A 162 2.18 -18.54 -4.77
CA PHE A 162 1.24 -18.57 -5.88
C PHE A 162 1.92 -18.26 -7.22
N LEU A 163 2.00 -19.24 -8.12
CA LEU A 163 2.52 -19.09 -9.49
C LEU A 163 3.93 -18.46 -9.59
N GLY A 164 4.77 -18.64 -8.57
CA GLY A 164 6.10 -18.00 -8.51
C GLY A 164 6.06 -16.48 -8.33
N LEU A 165 4.88 -15.90 -8.09
CA LEU A 165 4.72 -14.50 -7.74
C LEU A 165 5.03 -14.30 -6.24
N PRO A 166 5.38 -13.07 -5.80
CA PRO A 166 5.55 -12.74 -4.38
C PRO A 166 4.20 -12.66 -3.66
N VAL A 167 3.43 -13.75 -3.71
CA VAL A 167 2.13 -13.94 -3.08
C VAL A 167 2.18 -15.26 -2.32
N TYR A 168 2.00 -15.19 -1.00
CA TYR A 168 2.14 -16.32 -0.11
C TYR A 168 0.82 -16.64 0.56
N LEU A 169 0.45 -17.91 0.55
CA LEU A 169 -0.78 -18.43 1.14
C LEU A 169 -0.43 -19.38 2.29
N ASN A 170 -0.99 -19.13 3.47
CA ASN A 170 -0.85 -19.98 4.64
C ASN A 170 -2.10 -19.93 5.51
N ASN A 171 -2.12 -20.71 6.59
CA ASN A 171 -3.24 -20.75 7.53
C ASN A 171 -3.46 -19.44 8.33
N ARG A 172 -2.53 -18.48 8.24
CA ARG A 172 -2.69 -17.12 8.79
C ARG A 172 -3.16 -16.10 7.76
N GLY A 173 -3.51 -16.55 6.55
CA GLY A 173 -4.13 -15.73 5.53
C GLY A 173 -3.30 -15.63 4.26
N ILE A 174 -3.35 -14.47 3.60
CA ILE A 174 -2.70 -14.24 2.31
C ILE A 174 -1.82 -13.01 2.41
N ALA A 175 -0.52 -13.16 2.15
CA ALA A 175 0.39 -12.05 2.01
C ALA A 175 0.58 -11.70 0.53
N ILE A 176 0.29 -10.46 0.15
CA ILE A 176 0.39 -9.93 -1.21
C ILE A 176 1.30 -8.71 -1.25
N PRO A 177 1.84 -8.33 -2.42
CA PRO A 177 2.57 -7.08 -2.55
C PRO A 177 1.68 -5.88 -2.25
N GLY A 178 2.17 -5.00 -1.38
CA GLY A 178 1.54 -3.74 -1.01
C GLY A 178 2.13 -2.55 -1.73
N ILE A 179 1.38 -1.45 -1.76
CA ILE A 179 1.91 -0.13 -2.14
C ILE A 179 1.85 0.74 -0.90
N THR A 180 3.00 1.26 -0.45
CA THR A 180 3.10 2.12 0.72
C THR A 180 3.43 3.55 0.26
N PRO A 181 2.63 4.56 0.65
CA PRO A 181 2.92 5.96 0.37
C PRO A 181 4.11 6.45 1.20
N THR A 182 4.98 7.25 0.58
CA THR A 182 6.14 7.86 1.25
C THR A 182 5.92 9.35 1.50
N THR A 183 6.90 10.04 2.10
CA THR A 183 6.85 11.50 2.33
C THR A 183 6.63 12.30 1.05
N GLY A 184 7.06 11.78 -0.11
CA GLY A 184 6.84 12.41 -1.42
C GLY A 184 5.41 12.29 -1.95
N PHE A 185 4.60 11.39 -1.39
CA PHE A 185 3.26 11.07 -1.89
C PHE A 185 2.30 12.27 -1.94
N PRO A 186 2.17 13.11 -0.89
CA PRO A 186 1.25 14.26 -0.93
C PRO A 186 1.64 15.30 -1.98
N ILE A 187 2.94 15.52 -2.19
CA ILE A 187 3.43 16.43 -3.23
C ILE A 187 3.14 15.85 -4.61
N TRP A 188 3.36 14.55 -4.81
CA TRP A 188 3.02 13.86 -6.05
C TRP A 188 1.51 13.93 -6.34
N LEU A 189 0.67 13.79 -5.31
CA LEU A 189 -0.77 13.97 -5.42
C LEU A 189 -1.16 15.38 -5.88
N ALA A 190 -0.45 16.42 -5.41
CA ALA A 190 -0.66 17.79 -5.89
C ALA A 190 -0.34 17.94 -7.39
N PHE A 191 0.70 17.26 -7.89
CA PHE A 191 0.98 17.20 -9.34
C PHE A 191 -0.12 16.47 -10.11
N ILE A 192 -0.68 15.38 -9.57
CA ILE A 192 -1.84 14.69 -10.18
C ILE A 192 -3.03 15.65 -10.30
N ILE A 193 -3.36 16.36 -9.22
CA ILE A 193 -4.46 17.35 -9.22
C ILE A 193 -4.19 18.47 -10.23
N LEU A 194 -2.97 19.00 -10.26
CA LEU A 194 -2.56 20.01 -11.24
C LEU A 194 -2.69 19.50 -12.68
N GLY A 195 -2.28 18.25 -12.93
CA GLY A 195 -2.42 17.59 -14.23
C GLY A 195 -3.89 17.45 -14.66
N VAL A 196 -4.77 17.10 -13.73
CA VAL A 196 -6.22 17.01 -13.98
C VAL A 196 -6.82 18.39 -14.29
N ILE A 197 -6.43 19.43 -13.55
CA ILE A 197 -6.85 20.82 -13.81
C ILE A 197 -6.36 21.26 -15.19
N LEU A 198 -5.09 21.02 -15.52
CA LEU A 198 -4.53 21.35 -16.83
C LEU A 198 -5.25 20.61 -17.96
N ALA A 199 -5.52 19.31 -17.79
CA ALA A 199 -6.26 18.50 -18.74
C ALA A 199 -7.69 19.05 -18.96
N MET A 200 -8.40 19.44 -17.90
CA MET A 200 -9.72 20.06 -17.99
C MET A 200 -9.69 21.43 -18.68
N VAL A 201 -8.67 22.24 -18.41
CA VAL A 201 -8.49 23.55 -19.06
C VAL A 201 -8.23 23.36 -20.56
N LEU A 202 -7.31 22.47 -20.94
CA LEU A 202 -7.00 22.17 -22.34
C LEU A 202 -8.20 21.56 -23.07
N TRP A 203 -8.96 20.69 -22.41
CA TRP A 203 -10.21 20.15 -22.94
C TRP A 203 -11.22 21.26 -23.21
N THR A 204 -11.42 22.17 -22.25
CA THR A 204 -12.38 23.28 -22.37
C THR A 204 -11.98 24.26 -23.47
N ILE A 205 -10.71 24.63 -23.56
CA ILE A 205 -10.19 25.52 -24.60
C ILE A 205 -10.37 24.90 -25.97
N GLN A 206 -10.01 23.62 -26.14
CA GLN A 206 -10.15 22.97 -27.44
C GLN A 206 -11.60 22.69 -27.82
N SER A 207 -12.50 22.45 -26.86
CA SER A 207 -13.93 22.36 -27.12
C SER A 207 -14.47 23.67 -27.67
N ARG A 208 -14.11 24.80 -27.04
CA ARG A 208 -14.50 26.14 -27.52
C ARG A 208 -13.91 26.47 -28.89
N GLN A 209 -12.66 26.06 -29.13
CA GLN A 209 -12.02 26.28 -30.44
C GLN A 209 -12.68 25.44 -31.53
N GLU A 210 -13.02 24.18 -31.28
CA GLU A 210 -13.74 23.33 -32.24
C GLU A 210 -15.14 23.89 -32.56
N GLU A 211 -15.84 24.45 -31.58
CA GLU A 211 -17.11 25.15 -31.80
C GLU A 211 -16.94 26.41 -32.68
N GLN A 212 -15.80 27.10 -32.58
CA GLN A 212 -15.53 28.34 -33.35
C GLN A 212 -14.95 28.06 -34.75
N THR A 213 -14.08 27.07 -34.88
CA THR A 213 -13.36 26.77 -36.14
C THR A 213 -14.06 25.69 -36.97
N GLY A 214 -14.92 24.87 -36.37
CA GLY A 214 -15.58 23.73 -37.01
C GLY A 214 -14.64 22.56 -37.38
N GLU A 215 -13.35 22.66 -37.03
CA GLU A 215 -12.36 21.61 -37.29
C GLU A 215 -12.23 20.67 -36.09
N PRO A 216 -12.38 19.35 -36.27
CA PRO A 216 -12.31 18.39 -35.18
C PRO A 216 -10.90 18.38 -34.57
N ARG A 217 -10.81 18.52 -33.24
CA ARG A 217 -9.54 18.44 -32.51
C ARG A 217 -9.43 17.19 -31.65
N ASN A 218 -8.21 16.71 -31.46
CA ASN A 218 -7.93 15.58 -30.58
C ASN A 218 -7.89 16.02 -29.09
N LYS A 219 -9.07 16.39 -28.56
CA LYS A 219 -9.27 16.86 -27.18
C LYS A 219 -8.83 15.83 -26.15
N PHE A 220 -9.16 14.55 -26.40
CA PHE A 220 -8.83 13.45 -25.50
C PHE A 220 -7.32 13.18 -25.45
N GLY A 221 -6.67 13.04 -26.61
CA GLY A 221 -5.25 12.73 -26.67
C GLY A 221 -4.38 13.81 -26.03
N THR A 222 -4.69 15.09 -26.30
CA THR A 222 -3.97 16.23 -25.72
C THR A 222 -4.18 16.37 -24.21
N ALA A 223 -5.41 16.16 -23.71
CA ALA A 223 -5.71 16.19 -22.28
C ALA A 223 -5.01 15.06 -21.51
N VAL A 224 -5.08 13.83 -22.03
CA VAL A 224 -4.39 12.67 -21.45
C VAL A 224 -2.88 12.85 -21.47
N PHE A 225 -2.31 13.32 -22.59
CA PHE A 225 -0.88 13.57 -22.69
C PHE A 225 -0.40 14.61 -21.67
N ALA A 226 -1.10 15.74 -21.56
CA ALA A 226 -0.76 16.78 -20.58
C ALA A 226 -0.84 16.24 -19.14
N PHE A 227 -1.88 15.47 -18.81
CA PHE A 227 -2.01 14.82 -17.51
C PHE A 227 -0.84 13.88 -17.21
N LEU A 228 -0.51 12.98 -18.14
CA LEU A 228 0.58 12.01 -17.97
C LEU A 228 1.95 12.70 -17.82
N VAL A 229 2.20 13.77 -18.59
CA VAL A 229 3.44 14.54 -18.50
C VAL A 229 3.57 15.20 -17.12
N VAL A 230 2.51 15.86 -16.63
CA VAL A 230 2.56 16.51 -15.30
C VAL A 230 2.70 15.47 -14.18
N MET A 231 1.99 14.35 -14.25
CA MET A 231 2.12 13.24 -13.30
C MET A 231 3.54 12.65 -13.28
N PHE A 232 4.16 12.49 -14.46
CA PHE A 232 5.53 11.97 -14.58
C PHE A 232 6.57 12.96 -14.08
N ILE A 233 6.43 14.26 -14.39
CA ILE A 233 7.28 15.31 -13.84
C ILE A 233 7.18 15.31 -12.30
N GLY A 234 5.96 15.23 -11.76
CA GLY A 234 5.76 15.12 -10.33
C GLY A 234 6.48 13.92 -9.71
N TRP A 235 6.46 12.78 -10.38
CA TRP A 235 7.17 11.58 -9.93
C TRP A 235 8.69 11.81 -9.87
N LEU A 236 9.27 12.39 -10.93
CA LEU A 236 10.71 12.69 -10.98
C LEU A 236 11.11 13.72 -9.92
N VAL A 237 10.35 14.80 -9.78
CA VAL A 237 10.63 15.86 -8.80
C VAL A 237 10.55 15.34 -7.37
N THR A 238 9.52 14.56 -7.05
CA THR A 238 9.37 14.02 -5.69
C THR A 238 10.45 13.00 -5.36
N THR A 239 10.80 12.12 -6.30
CA THR A 239 11.87 11.14 -6.11
C THR A 239 13.23 11.82 -5.90
N ALA A 240 13.52 12.88 -6.68
CA ALA A 240 14.82 13.54 -6.65
C ALA A 240 15.01 14.51 -5.47
N PHE A 241 13.95 15.16 -4.99
CA PHE A 241 14.08 16.33 -4.09
C PHE A 241 13.34 16.21 -2.75
N VAL A 242 12.46 15.22 -2.55
CA VAL A 242 11.56 15.16 -1.38
C VAL A 242 11.86 13.97 -0.46
N SER A 243 12.89 13.18 -0.75
CA SER A 243 13.24 12.02 0.08
C SER A 243 13.83 12.44 1.43
N ASP A 244 13.13 12.09 2.52
CA ASP A 244 13.57 12.29 3.91
C ASP A 244 14.01 10.98 4.59
N GLN A 245 14.11 9.88 3.83
CA GLN A 245 14.54 8.60 4.38
C GLN A 245 16.06 8.51 4.40
N ALA A 246 16.57 7.90 5.46
CA ALA A 246 17.97 7.57 5.60
C ALA A 246 18.13 6.18 6.22
N ILE A 247 19.34 5.65 6.11
CA ILE A 247 19.80 4.55 6.96
C ILE A 247 20.95 5.05 7.82
N MET A 248 21.13 4.41 8.96
CA MET A 248 22.27 4.59 9.83
C MET A 248 23.07 3.30 9.88
N VAL A 249 24.37 3.43 9.65
CA VAL A 249 25.35 2.34 9.66
C VAL A 249 26.54 2.72 10.51
N ASN A 250 27.19 1.73 11.12
CA ASN A 250 28.43 1.95 11.85
C ASN A 250 29.59 2.11 10.85
N ALA A 251 30.30 3.24 10.86
CA ALA A 251 31.42 3.56 9.98
C ALA A 251 32.57 2.54 10.04
N SER A 252 32.70 1.78 11.13
CA SER A 252 33.68 0.67 11.23
C SER A 252 33.36 -0.52 10.30
N SER A 253 32.16 -0.58 9.74
CA SER A 253 31.77 -1.54 8.71
C SER A 253 32.35 -1.22 7.32
N GLY A 254 32.90 -0.02 7.11
CA GLY A 254 33.44 0.40 5.80
C GLY A 254 32.38 0.76 4.75
N ILE A 255 31.12 0.91 5.15
CA ILE A 255 29.99 1.25 4.29
C ILE A 255 29.85 2.77 4.22
N GLU A 256 30.39 3.40 3.18
CA GLU A 256 30.24 4.84 2.93
C GLU A 256 29.00 5.14 2.06
N SER A 257 28.51 4.14 1.30
CA SER A 257 27.31 4.22 0.48
C SER A 257 26.47 2.93 0.40
N PHE A 258 25.17 3.04 0.09
CA PHE A 258 24.27 1.97 -0.33
C PHE A 258 24.80 1.18 -1.53
N ASP A 259 25.63 1.82 -2.36
CA ASP A 259 26.35 1.16 -3.46
C ASP A 259 27.55 0.34 -2.95
N ASP A 260 28.12 0.71 -1.80
CA ASP A 260 29.24 0.00 -1.16
C ASP A 260 28.76 -1.17 -0.28
N PHE A 261 27.46 -1.30 0.00
CA PHE A 261 26.93 -2.46 0.73
C PHE A 261 27.23 -3.78 0.01
N GLU A 262 27.18 -3.79 -1.33
CA GLU A 262 27.55 -4.96 -2.13
C GLU A 262 29.05 -5.23 -2.01
N ASP A 263 29.89 -4.20 -2.09
CA ASP A 263 31.35 -4.33 -2.00
C ASP A 263 31.84 -4.70 -0.58
N VAL A 264 31.22 -4.16 0.47
CA VAL A 264 31.53 -4.48 1.88
C VAL A 264 31.04 -5.87 2.25
N TYR A 265 29.85 -6.27 1.78
CA TYR A 265 29.36 -7.62 2.00
C TYR A 265 30.17 -8.64 1.20
N LEU A 266 30.57 -8.32 -0.04
CA LEU A 266 31.52 -9.13 -0.81
C LEU A 266 32.93 -9.15 -0.18
N ALA A 267 33.36 -8.08 0.49
CA ALA A 267 34.63 -8.02 1.21
C ALA A 267 34.62 -8.78 2.54
N SER A 268 33.47 -8.84 3.24
CA SER A 268 33.29 -9.70 4.42
C SER A 268 33.19 -11.19 4.06
N LEU A 269 32.94 -11.50 2.78
CA LEU A 269 33.07 -12.84 2.19
C LEU A 269 34.52 -13.21 1.87
N ASP A 270 35.47 -12.90 2.77
CA ASP A 270 36.90 -13.14 2.60
C ASP A 270 37.19 -14.59 2.15
N THR A 271 37.74 -14.72 0.93
CA THR A 271 38.14 -16.00 0.33
C THR A 271 39.32 -16.65 1.07
N ASN A 272 40.03 -15.90 1.92
CA ASN A 272 41.09 -16.43 2.76
C ASN A 272 40.53 -17.35 3.86
N ALA A 273 39.34 -17.08 4.39
CA ALA A 273 38.68 -17.95 5.36
C ALA A 273 38.31 -19.34 4.77
N LEU A 274 38.02 -19.41 3.46
CA LEU A 274 37.74 -20.67 2.75
C LEU A 274 39.00 -21.49 2.46
N ARG A 275 40.16 -20.84 2.28
CA ARG A 275 41.46 -21.53 2.20
C ARG A 275 41.86 -22.11 3.55
N GLU A 276 41.54 -21.42 4.64
CA GLU A 276 41.82 -21.88 6.00
C GLU A 276 40.87 -22.99 6.47
N SER A 277 39.63 -23.03 5.98
CA SER A 277 38.67 -24.09 6.27
C SER A 277 38.91 -25.41 5.52
N GLY A 278 39.84 -25.44 4.56
CA GLY A 278 40.31 -26.66 3.92
C GLY A 278 39.84 -26.91 2.48
N LEU A 279 39.21 -25.94 1.81
CA LEU A 279 38.88 -26.07 0.38
C LEU A 279 40.14 -26.07 -0.50
N SER A 280 40.13 -26.88 -1.56
CA SER A 280 41.25 -26.91 -2.51
C SER A 280 41.48 -25.53 -3.18
N ALA A 281 42.75 -25.18 -3.42
CA ALA A 281 43.09 -23.91 -4.08
C ALA A 281 42.51 -23.78 -5.51
N ALA A 282 42.20 -24.90 -6.17
CA ALA A 282 41.54 -24.90 -7.47
C ALA A 282 40.06 -24.47 -7.37
N THR A 283 39.34 -24.94 -6.35
CA THR A 283 37.95 -24.58 -6.06
C THR A 283 37.81 -23.13 -5.59
N VAL A 284 38.74 -22.65 -4.77
CA VAL A 284 38.75 -21.24 -4.32
C VAL A 284 39.02 -20.30 -5.49
N ASN A 285 39.91 -20.68 -6.42
CA ASN A 285 40.23 -19.84 -7.57
C ASN A 285 39.10 -19.74 -8.61
N SER A 286 38.21 -20.74 -8.71
CA SER A 286 36.99 -20.61 -9.53
C SER A 286 35.99 -19.62 -8.92
N LEU A 287 35.88 -19.59 -7.59
CA LEU A 287 34.99 -18.70 -6.83
C LEU A 287 35.46 -17.23 -6.79
N ASN A 288 36.71 -16.94 -7.16
CA ASN A 288 37.32 -15.61 -7.03
C ASN A 288 36.96 -14.66 -8.19
N SER A 289 36.05 -15.07 -9.09
CA SER A 289 35.70 -14.36 -10.33
C SER A 289 34.27 -13.82 -10.36
N THR A 290 33.57 -13.84 -9.23
CA THR A 290 32.12 -13.72 -9.18
C THR A 290 31.69 -12.36 -8.63
N ALA A 291 30.99 -11.58 -9.45
CA ALA A 291 30.73 -10.15 -9.22
C ALA A 291 29.47 -9.83 -8.39
N SER A 292 28.75 -10.82 -7.86
CA SER A 292 27.56 -10.60 -7.01
C SER A 292 27.29 -11.79 -6.09
N VAL A 293 26.64 -11.55 -4.95
CA VAL A 293 26.28 -12.58 -3.95
C VAL A 293 25.43 -13.70 -4.57
N ALA A 294 24.48 -13.35 -5.43
CA ALA A 294 23.65 -14.35 -6.14
C ALA A 294 24.45 -15.18 -7.14
N ALA A 295 25.42 -14.58 -7.84
CA ALA A 295 26.31 -15.33 -8.72
C ALA A 295 27.22 -16.26 -7.89
N TYR A 296 27.69 -15.81 -6.73
CA TYR A 296 28.51 -16.60 -5.81
C TYR A 296 27.73 -17.78 -5.23
N GLN A 297 26.49 -17.55 -4.79
CA GLN A 297 25.57 -18.59 -4.32
C GLN A 297 25.20 -19.58 -5.44
N LYS A 298 24.98 -19.08 -6.66
CA LYS A 298 24.72 -19.90 -7.85
C LYS A 298 25.93 -20.77 -8.21
N GLU A 299 27.14 -20.24 -8.04
CA GLU A 299 28.38 -20.96 -8.33
C GLU A 299 28.66 -22.02 -7.27
N LEU A 300 28.42 -21.73 -5.98
CA LEU A 300 28.48 -22.71 -4.89
C LEU A 300 27.44 -23.84 -5.05
N THR A 301 26.20 -23.50 -5.42
CA THR A 301 25.16 -24.52 -5.74
C THR A 301 25.52 -25.35 -6.97
N THR A 302 26.07 -24.73 -8.01
CA THR A 302 26.57 -25.46 -9.20
C THR A 302 27.71 -26.41 -8.84
N LEU A 303 28.60 -26.01 -7.91
CA LEU A 303 29.68 -26.85 -7.41
C LEU A 303 29.15 -28.04 -6.58
N LEU A 304 28.12 -27.84 -5.75
CA LEU A 304 27.44 -28.94 -5.05
C LEU A 304 26.81 -29.93 -6.04
N ASP A 305 26.10 -29.43 -7.04
CA ASP A 305 25.41 -30.27 -8.05
C ASP A 305 26.37 -30.98 -9.00
N SER A 306 27.59 -30.47 -9.18
CA SER A 306 28.61 -31.05 -10.06
C SER A 306 29.17 -32.39 -9.57
N GLY A 307 29.03 -32.69 -8.28
CA GLY A 307 29.53 -33.92 -7.66
C GLY A 307 31.06 -34.05 -7.64
N THR A 308 31.81 -32.98 -7.91
CA THR A 308 33.29 -33.00 -7.95
C THR A 308 33.94 -32.76 -6.59
N LEU A 309 33.17 -32.42 -5.56
CA LEU A 309 33.64 -32.08 -4.21
C LEU A 309 33.84 -33.35 -3.36
N THR A 310 34.85 -33.34 -2.50
CA THR A 310 35.00 -34.37 -1.47
C THR A 310 33.93 -34.21 -0.37
N PRO A 311 33.59 -35.26 0.41
CA PRO A 311 32.57 -35.15 1.46
C PRO A 311 32.84 -34.05 2.51
N ALA A 312 34.11 -33.77 2.82
CA ALA A 312 34.48 -32.67 3.72
C ALA A 312 34.32 -31.29 3.06
N GLU A 313 34.61 -31.17 1.77
CA GLU A 313 34.38 -29.93 1.01
C GLU A 313 32.89 -29.67 0.80
N VAL A 314 32.06 -30.71 0.64
CA VAL A 314 30.60 -30.60 0.60
C VAL A 314 30.08 -29.98 1.89
N GLU A 315 30.50 -30.47 3.06
CA GLU A 315 30.07 -29.93 4.36
C GLU A 315 30.46 -28.46 4.54
N ILE A 316 31.67 -28.07 4.12
CA ILE A 316 32.13 -26.68 4.17
C ILE A 316 31.33 -25.80 3.21
N VAL A 317 31.08 -26.28 1.99
CA VAL A 317 30.31 -25.55 0.97
C VAL A 317 28.85 -25.42 1.39
N GLU A 318 28.23 -26.47 1.93
CA GLU A 318 26.86 -26.45 2.49
C GLU A 318 26.77 -25.50 3.67
N THR A 319 27.71 -25.56 4.63
CA THR A 319 27.76 -24.63 5.77
C THR A 319 27.93 -23.19 5.31
N ARG A 320 28.72 -22.95 4.26
CA ARG A 320 28.89 -21.62 3.69
C ARG A 320 27.66 -21.16 2.92
N LEU A 321 26.99 -22.07 2.21
CA LEU A 321 25.71 -21.81 1.55
C LEU A 321 24.63 -21.46 2.59
N ASP A 322 24.67 -22.14 3.73
CA ASP A 322 23.79 -21.91 4.89
C ASP A 322 24.07 -20.53 5.51
N ILE A 323 25.35 -20.18 5.72
CA ILE A 323 25.76 -18.82 6.14
C ILE A 323 25.39 -17.76 5.10
N LEU A 324 25.40 -18.07 3.80
CA LEU A 324 24.95 -17.14 2.76
C LEU A 324 23.42 -17.03 2.70
N SER A 325 22.68 -18.05 3.18
CA SER A 325 21.24 -17.97 3.35
C SER A 325 20.81 -17.35 4.69
N ASP A 326 21.61 -17.49 5.75
CA ASP A 326 21.36 -17.00 7.12
C ASP A 326 22.10 -15.70 7.46
N GLY A 327 23.13 -15.32 6.71
CA GLY A 327 23.91 -14.08 6.84
C GLY A 327 23.17 -12.88 6.27
N ALA A 328 21.88 -12.79 6.59
CA ALA A 328 21.04 -11.69 6.18
C ALA A 328 21.47 -10.43 6.93
N VAL A 329 21.62 -9.31 6.21
CA VAL A 329 21.81 -8.01 6.84
C VAL A 329 20.60 -7.77 7.75
N THR A 330 20.85 -7.58 9.04
CA THR A 330 19.76 -7.41 10.01
C THR A 330 19.36 -5.93 10.06
N LEU A 331 18.12 -5.66 9.68
CA LEU A 331 17.56 -4.31 9.54
C LEU A 331 16.59 -4.02 10.69
N CYS A 332 16.93 -3.05 11.54
CA CYS A 332 16.02 -2.49 12.53
C CYS A 332 15.23 -1.33 11.91
N ALA A 333 13.91 -1.32 12.10
CA ALA A 333 13.05 -0.21 11.68
C ALA A 333 11.68 -0.29 12.38
N VAL A 334 10.88 0.77 12.24
CA VAL A 334 9.46 0.71 12.65
C VAL A 334 8.68 -0.19 11.71
N GLU A 335 7.94 -1.18 12.23
CA GLU A 335 7.25 -2.20 11.43
C GLU A 335 6.26 -1.56 10.43
N GLY A 336 6.39 -1.91 9.15
CA GLY A 336 5.56 -1.41 8.07
C GLY A 336 5.86 0.04 7.65
N SER A 337 6.90 0.66 8.21
CA SER A 337 7.30 2.01 7.84
C SER A 337 7.82 2.07 6.41
N ALA A 338 7.66 3.23 5.77
CA ALA A 338 8.18 3.42 4.42
C ALA A 338 9.71 3.30 4.36
N ALA A 339 10.42 3.58 5.47
CA ALA A 339 11.88 3.47 5.55
C ALA A 339 12.34 2.02 5.61
N GLU A 340 11.68 1.18 6.43
CA GLU A 340 11.89 -0.27 6.46
C GLU A 340 11.75 -0.86 5.06
N ILE A 341 10.60 -0.62 4.43
CA ILE A 341 10.24 -1.22 3.15
C ILE A 341 11.22 -0.82 2.05
N ASN A 342 11.59 0.46 2.02
CA ASN A 342 12.52 0.96 1.02
C ASN A 342 13.94 0.44 1.24
N ALA A 343 14.46 0.47 2.47
CA ALA A 343 15.78 -0.08 2.79
C ALA A 343 15.85 -1.57 2.46
N ALA A 344 14.87 -2.36 2.92
CA ALA A 344 14.77 -3.78 2.60
C ALA A 344 14.64 -4.02 1.08
N SER A 345 13.83 -3.24 0.37
CA SER A 345 13.70 -3.35 -1.09
C SER A 345 15.02 -3.04 -1.81
N GLN A 346 15.81 -2.05 -1.35
CA GLN A 346 17.09 -1.73 -2.00
C GLN A 346 18.13 -2.82 -1.79
N LEU A 347 18.21 -3.36 -0.57
CA LEU A 347 19.08 -4.48 -0.26
C LEU A 347 18.69 -5.74 -1.04
N ARG A 348 17.39 -6.08 -1.08
CA ARG A 348 16.87 -7.21 -1.87
C ARG A 348 17.10 -7.05 -3.38
N ARG A 349 17.00 -5.83 -3.93
CA ARG A 349 17.31 -5.56 -5.35
C ARG A 349 18.77 -5.82 -5.71
N ARG A 350 19.67 -5.71 -4.74
CA ARG A 350 21.09 -6.04 -4.86
C ARG A 350 21.38 -7.51 -4.48
N ASN A 351 20.36 -8.36 -4.37
CA ASN A 351 20.47 -9.76 -3.94
C ASN A 351 21.12 -9.96 -2.57
N ILE A 352 20.98 -8.99 -1.67
CA ILE A 352 21.42 -9.12 -0.28
C ILE A 352 20.23 -9.69 0.52
N PRO A 353 20.35 -10.84 1.18
CA PRO A 353 19.33 -11.33 2.09
C PRO A 353 19.19 -10.34 3.25
N VAL A 354 17.96 -10.05 3.67
CA VAL A 354 17.66 -9.10 4.76
C VAL A 354 16.71 -9.76 5.73
N ASP A 355 17.07 -9.74 7.01
CA ASP A 355 16.16 -10.07 8.10
C ASP A 355 15.72 -8.77 8.77
N ILE A 356 14.40 -8.57 8.86
CA ILE A 356 13.83 -7.32 9.38
C ILE A 356 13.39 -7.52 10.82
N LYS A 357 14.05 -6.81 11.74
CA LYS A 357 13.61 -6.66 13.12
C LYS A 357 12.71 -5.44 13.23
N GLY A 358 11.42 -5.65 12.98
CA GLY A 358 10.38 -4.64 13.10
C GLY A 358 10.06 -4.34 14.58
N SER A 359 10.01 -3.06 14.92
CA SER A 359 9.61 -2.58 16.25
C SER A 359 8.42 -1.63 16.16
N ASP A 360 7.62 -1.52 17.23
CA ASP A 360 6.43 -0.65 17.24
C ASP A 360 6.80 0.84 17.21
N THR A 361 7.95 1.19 17.76
CA THR A 361 8.41 2.58 17.87
C THR A 361 9.86 2.74 17.43
N MET A 362 10.17 3.93 16.93
CA MET A 362 11.54 4.26 16.50
C MET A 362 12.54 4.17 17.66
N ARG A 363 12.09 4.50 18.87
CA ARG A 363 12.90 4.43 20.09
C ARG A 363 13.32 3.01 20.45
N GLN A 364 12.47 2.04 20.18
CA GLN A 364 12.77 0.62 20.38
C GLN A 364 13.69 0.08 19.28
N ALA A 365 13.42 0.45 18.02
CA ALA A 365 14.32 0.12 16.91
C ALA A 365 15.74 0.68 17.15
N GLY A 366 15.85 1.92 17.63
CA GLY A 366 17.12 2.56 17.99
C GLY A 366 17.84 1.85 19.14
N SER A 367 17.12 1.38 20.16
CA SER A 367 17.75 0.60 21.25
C SER A 367 18.26 -0.77 20.81
N ASP A 368 17.52 -1.45 19.92
CA ASP A 368 17.94 -2.75 19.38
C ASP A 368 19.20 -2.59 18.52
N TYR A 369 19.25 -1.54 17.71
CA TYR A 369 20.46 -1.18 16.97
C TYR A 369 21.64 -0.85 17.90
N ALA A 370 21.42 -0.05 18.94
CA ALA A 370 22.45 0.29 19.92
C ALA A 370 22.98 -0.92 20.70
N ALA A 371 22.14 -1.94 20.90
CA ALA A 371 22.52 -3.21 21.54
C ALA A 371 23.37 -4.12 20.63
N GLY A 372 23.49 -3.79 19.34
CA GLY A 372 24.18 -4.61 18.35
C GLY A 372 23.32 -5.74 17.78
N ASP A 373 21.99 -5.67 17.94
CA ASP A 373 21.08 -6.67 17.39
C ASP A 373 20.83 -6.50 15.88
N CYS A 374 21.21 -5.35 15.32
CA CYS A 374 20.99 -4.98 13.92
C CYS A 374 22.23 -4.33 13.31
N ASP A 375 22.49 -4.64 12.05
CA ASP A 375 23.58 -4.04 11.27
C ASP A 375 23.22 -2.65 10.75
N VAL A 376 21.93 -2.43 10.48
CA VAL A 376 21.40 -1.20 9.86
C VAL A 376 20.15 -0.75 10.61
N LEU A 377 20.04 0.56 10.85
CA LEU A 377 18.80 1.19 11.32
C LEU A 377 18.20 2.06 10.22
N ALA A 378 16.94 1.83 9.84
CA ALA A 378 16.24 2.63 8.83
C ALA A 378 15.15 3.52 9.47
N GLY A 379 15.08 4.77 9.01
CA GLY A 379 14.10 5.75 9.49
C GLY A 379 14.12 7.04 8.67
N THR A 380 13.43 8.07 9.14
CA THR A 380 13.60 9.43 8.59
C THR A 380 14.93 10.03 9.04
N GLN A 381 15.44 11.02 8.30
CA GLN A 381 16.69 11.69 8.66
C GLN A 381 16.60 12.33 10.05
N ALA A 382 15.43 12.89 10.41
CA ALA A 382 15.20 13.48 11.73
C ALA A 382 15.18 12.43 12.86
N GLU A 383 14.50 11.30 12.65
CA GLU A 383 14.46 10.18 13.59
C GLU A 383 15.86 9.60 13.84
N LEU A 384 16.59 9.32 12.77
CA LEU A 384 17.92 8.73 12.89
C LEU A 384 18.93 9.72 13.47
N ALA A 385 18.82 11.02 13.18
CA ALA A 385 19.65 12.03 13.83
C ALA A 385 19.37 12.12 15.35
N SER A 386 18.11 11.94 15.75
CA SER A 386 17.72 11.87 17.17
C SER A 386 18.29 10.64 17.86
N GLU A 387 18.14 9.45 17.26
CA GLU A 387 18.68 8.20 17.83
C GLU A 387 20.21 8.18 17.86
N ARG A 388 20.87 8.69 16.80
CA ARG A 388 22.33 8.83 16.74
C ARG A 388 22.89 9.65 17.90
N ALA A 389 22.18 10.70 18.32
CA ALA A 389 22.63 11.59 19.41
C ALA A 389 22.62 10.92 20.79
N ILE A 390 21.92 9.78 20.94
CA ILE A 390 21.77 9.05 22.22
C ILE A 390 22.78 7.89 22.31
N LEU A 391 23.42 7.50 21.20
CA LEU A 391 24.42 6.43 21.18
C LEU A 391 25.67 6.81 21.97
N GLU A 392 26.37 5.80 22.50
CA GLU A 392 27.63 6.01 23.23
C GLU A 392 28.74 6.60 22.34
N THR A 393 28.70 6.32 21.03
CA THR A 393 29.69 6.77 20.04
C THR A 393 29.02 7.36 18.78
N PRO A 394 28.40 8.56 18.86
CA PRO A 394 27.66 9.16 17.75
C PRO A 394 28.49 9.40 16.49
N ASP A 395 29.78 9.69 16.63
CA ASP A 395 30.66 10.00 15.50
C ASP A 395 30.99 8.78 14.64
N THR A 396 30.84 7.57 15.19
CA THR A 396 31.08 6.31 14.47
C THR A 396 29.88 5.85 13.66
N HIS A 397 28.78 6.61 13.64
CA HIS A 397 27.53 6.23 13.01
C HIS A 397 27.20 7.20 11.89
N GLU A 398 27.20 6.77 10.63
CA GLU A 398 26.95 7.66 9.50
C GLU A 398 25.50 7.56 9.01
N LEU A 399 24.93 8.71 8.65
CA LEU A 399 23.56 8.84 8.15
C LEU A 399 23.61 8.93 6.62
N GLN A 400 23.16 7.89 5.95
CA GLN A 400 23.09 7.88 4.51
C GLN A 400 21.68 8.15 4.00
N LYS A 401 21.52 9.20 3.20
CA LYS A 401 20.25 9.54 2.55
C LYS A 401 19.90 8.53 1.47
N VAL A 402 18.63 8.17 1.41
CA VAL A 402 18.08 7.26 0.43
C VAL A 402 17.08 8.01 -0.44
N SER A 403 17.31 8.05 -1.76
CA SER A 403 16.29 8.56 -2.69
C SER A 403 15.15 7.57 -2.79
N VAL A 404 13.92 8.06 -2.67
CA VAL A 404 12.72 7.23 -2.56
C VAL A 404 11.63 7.75 -3.48
N PRO A 405 11.01 6.89 -4.29
CA PRO A 405 9.83 7.29 -5.04
C PRO A 405 8.66 7.65 -4.11
N PRO A 406 7.66 8.42 -4.59
CA PRO A 406 6.48 8.79 -3.81
C PRO A 406 5.62 7.57 -3.42
N LEU A 407 5.76 6.45 -4.14
CA LEU A 407 5.14 5.15 -3.82
C LEU A 407 6.21 4.06 -3.85
N VAL A 408 6.29 3.26 -2.79
CA VAL A 408 7.20 2.11 -2.69
C VAL A 408 6.39 0.81 -2.69
N MET A 409 6.90 -0.19 -3.40
CA MET A 409 6.31 -1.52 -3.43
C MET A 409 6.84 -2.34 -2.26
N ASN A 410 5.95 -2.74 -1.36
CA ASN A 410 6.25 -3.63 -0.25
C ASN A 410 6.03 -5.08 -0.69
N THR A 411 7.11 -5.83 -0.88
CA THR A 411 7.02 -7.24 -1.29
C THR A 411 7.11 -8.16 -0.08
N PRO A 412 6.18 -9.12 0.08
CA PRO A 412 6.28 -10.09 1.15
C PRO A 412 7.43 -11.05 0.87
N ALA A 413 8.13 -11.46 1.94
CA ALA A 413 9.15 -12.50 1.92
C ALA A 413 9.05 -13.37 3.18
N PRO A 414 9.33 -14.68 3.09
CA PRO A 414 9.41 -15.53 4.26
C PRO A 414 10.60 -15.11 5.14
N ALA A 415 10.38 -15.02 6.44
CA ALA A 415 11.41 -14.72 7.43
C ALA A 415 11.16 -15.54 8.70
N GLY A 416 11.90 -16.65 8.83
CA GLY A 416 11.75 -17.60 9.93
C GLY A 416 10.32 -18.16 10.07
N PHE A 417 9.64 -17.79 11.15
CA PHE A 417 8.27 -18.24 11.47
C PHE A 417 7.16 -17.28 11.00
N ASN A 418 7.53 -16.18 10.35
CA ASN A 418 6.60 -15.16 9.89
C ASN A 418 6.80 -14.87 8.40
N ILE A 419 5.86 -14.14 7.81
CA ILE A 419 6.07 -13.45 6.54
C ILE A 419 6.35 -12.00 6.90
N GLN A 420 7.47 -11.45 6.44
CA GLN A 420 7.80 -10.04 6.61
C GLN A 420 7.46 -9.26 5.33
N GLY A 421 7.02 -8.02 5.49
CA GLY A 421 6.59 -7.18 4.38
C GLY A 421 5.29 -7.63 3.71
N GLY A 422 4.96 -6.94 2.62
CA GLY A 422 3.68 -7.04 1.93
C GLY A 422 2.50 -6.50 2.73
N VAL A 423 1.32 -6.58 2.11
CA VAL A 423 0.03 -6.44 2.79
C VAL A 423 -0.44 -7.84 3.14
N LYS A 424 -0.69 -8.07 4.43
CA LYS A 424 -1.27 -9.31 4.94
C LYS A 424 -2.79 -9.14 5.00
N LEU A 425 -3.50 -10.10 4.44
CA LEU A 425 -4.95 -10.22 4.56
C LEU A 425 -5.22 -11.31 5.60
N SER A 426 -5.93 -10.98 6.68
CA SER A 426 -6.38 -11.98 7.64
C SER A 426 -7.16 -13.11 6.96
N PRO A 427 -7.23 -14.30 7.56
CA PRO A 427 -8.03 -15.41 7.04
C PRO A 427 -9.50 -15.01 6.82
N GLU A 428 -10.06 -14.22 7.74
CA GLU A 428 -11.43 -13.73 7.70
C GLU A 428 -11.64 -12.81 6.49
N PHE A 429 -10.73 -11.86 6.30
CA PHE A 429 -10.82 -10.88 5.21
C PHE A 429 -10.56 -11.52 3.85
N ALA A 430 -9.59 -12.44 3.77
CA ALA A 430 -9.35 -13.24 2.57
C ALA A 430 -10.58 -14.08 2.18
N ALA A 431 -11.23 -14.72 3.16
CA ALA A 431 -12.45 -15.48 2.94
C ALA A 431 -13.60 -14.59 2.47
N LEU A 432 -13.76 -13.41 3.08
CA LEU A 432 -14.73 -12.40 2.65
C LEU A 432 -14.50 -11.99 1.19
N LEU A 433 -13.27 -11.60 0.85
CA LEU A 433 -12.92 -11.14 -0.50
C LEU A 433 -13.14 -12.24 -1.54
N ILE A 434 -12.63 -13.44 -1.30
CA ILE A 434 -12.75 -14.58 -2.23
C ILE A 434 -14.22 -14.98 -2.38
N GLY A 435 -14.94 -15.14 -1.27
CA GLY A 435 -16.34 -15.56 -1.32
C GLY A 435 -17.24 -14.51 -1.97
N LEU A 436 -16.98 -13.22 -1.74
CA LEU A 436 -17.66 -12.14 -2.45
C LEU A 436 -17.39 -12.22 -3.95
N VAL A 437 -16.12 -12.30 -4.36
CA VAL A 437 -15.71 -12.38 -5.78
C VAL A 437 -16.34 -13.57 -6.49
N LEU A 438 -16.33 -14.76 -5.87
CA LEU A 438 -16.95 -15.95 -6.42
C LEU A 438 -18.47 -15.78 -6.57
N TYR A 439 -19.13 -15.24 -5.55
CA TYR A 439 -20.57 -15.08 -5.55
C TYR A 439 -21.04 -14.02 -6.56
N THR A 440 -20.44 -12.83 -6.53
CA THR A 440 -20.82 -11.73 -7.43
C THR A 440 -20.33 -11.94 -8.86
N GLY A 441 -19.28 -12.74 -9.06
CA GLY A 441 -18.72 -13.05 -10.38
C GLY A 441 -19.46 -14.17 -11.12
N SER A 442 -20.32 -14.92 -10.42
CA SER A 442 -21.22 -15.91 -11.02
C SER A 442 -22.49 -15.24 -11.54
#